data_AF-A0A813E3Z1-F1
#
_entry.id   AF-A0A813E3Z1-F1
#
_cell.length_a   1.000
_cell.length_b   1.000
_cell.length_c   1.000
_cell.angle_alpha   90.00
_cell.angle_beta   90.00
_cell.angle_gamma   90.00
#
_symmetry.space_group_name_H-M   'P 1'
#
loop_
_entity.id
_entity.type
_entity.pdbx_description
1 polymer ?
#
loop_
_entity_poly.entity_id
_entity_poly.type
_entity_poly.pdbx_seq_one_letter_code
_entity_poly.pdbx_strand_id
1 'polypeptide(L)'
;QDQLLAAVASARKRREEAEWQKRLFEMMGEDDNNDVSHFGGYEDVEAADRGGGDSWADDIAREVDARRRGGNLNMSKLMAEAARSVSAQQPSVSDGSRHKSASGGGPQKPAGGATGAADSSSSSARAAPAVRAAPAVDPEAAEEERLAARARDEARWSKLEANLAQAPEPSAATAGLGLREADLPWPSGPADNPLRIDPGGHPKVVRSQLRAGLLRWHPDKFEQRFGRLLVDGPEGKERASILGRVKALAQQLTRLMANMPSSENG
;
A
#
# COMPACT_ATOMS: atom_id res chain seq x y z
N GLN A 1 -13.53 -22.40 34.73
CA GLN A 1 -12.16 -22.72 34.26
C GLN A 1 -12.07 -22.65 32.73
N ASP A 2 -13.08 -23.12 31.99
CA ASP A 2 -13.07 -23.10 30.52
C ASP A 2 -12.97 -21.70 29.88
N GLN A 3 -13.59 -20.68 30.48
CA GLN A 3 -13.48 -19.30 30.00
C GLN A 3 -12.04 -18.75 30.09
N LEU A 4 -11.29 -19.13 31.13
CA LEU A 4 -9.89 -18.73 31.29
C LEU A 4 -9.00 -19.42 30.26
N LEU A 5 -9.25 -20.70 29.97
CA LEU A 5 -8.53 -21.45 28.93
C LEU A 5 -8.78 -20.86 27.54
N ALA A 6 -10.03 -20.48 27.23
CA ALA A 6 -10.37 -19.83 25.97
C ALA A 6 -9.71 -18.45 25.81
N ALA A 7 -9.64 -17.67 26.90
CA ALA A 7 -8.96 -16.36 26.90
C ALA A 7 -7.44 -16.50 26.70
N VAL A 8 -6.81 -17.50 27.30
CA VAL A 8 -5.37 -17.78 27.11
C VAL A 8 -5.09 -18.25 25.68
N ALA A 9 -5.96 -19.09 25.11
CA ALA A 9 -5.82 -19.55 23.72
C ALA A 9 -5.96 -18.40 22.72
N SER A 10 -6.90 -17.48 22.92
CA SER A 10 -7.08 -16.32 22.03
C SER A 10 -5.92 -15.31 22.15
N ALA A 11 -5.41 -15.08 23.37
CA ALA A 11 -4.23 -14.25 23.59
C ALA A 11 -2.98 -14.81 22.92
N ARG A 12 -2.77 -16.14 23.01
CA ARG A 12 -1.67 -16.83 22.33
C ARG A 12 -1.79 -16.72 20.81
N LYS A 13 -2.98 -16.96 20.27
CA LYS A 13 -3.23 -16.86 18.82
C LYS A 13 -2.94 -15.45 18.30
N ARG A 14 -3.37 -14.40 19.02
CA ARG A 14 -3.06 -13.00 18.65
C ARG A 14 -1.56 -12.71 18.64
N ARG A 15 -0.81 -13.26 19.60
CA ARG A 15 0.65 -13.10 19.63
C ARG A 15 1.32 -13.81 18.46
N GLU A 16 0.92 -15.04 18.16
CA GLU A 16 1.44 -15.80 17.02
C GLU A 16 1.12 -15.11 15.69
N GLU A 17 -0.08 -14.54 15.54
CA GLU A 17 -0.48 -13.78 14.36
C GLU A 17 0.31 -12.48 14.20
N ALA A 18 0.57 -11.75 15.29
CA ALA A 18 1.42 -10.55 15.25
C ALA A 18 2.89 -10.87 14.92
N GLU A 19 3.43 -11.97 15.47
CA GLU A 19 4.79 -12.44 15.14
C GLU A 19 4.88 -12.89 13.67
N TRP A 20 3.83 -13.55 13.16
CA TRP A 20 3.74 -13.93 11.75
C TRP A 20 3.65 -12.71 10.83
N GLN A 21 2.81 -11.72 11.13
CA GLN A 21 2.73 -10.47 10.38
C GLN A 21 4.07 -9.73 10.37
N LYS A 22 4.77 -9.68 11.52
CA LYS A 22 6.10 -9.08 11.60
C LYS A 22 7.10 -9.79 10.69
N ARG A 23 7.15 -11.13 10.73
CA ARG A 23 8.05 -11.92 9.85
C ARG A 23 7.71 -11.74 8.38
N LEU A 24 6.43 -11.68 8.04
CA LEU A 24 5.99 -11.49 6.66
C LEU A 24 6.39 -10.10 6.15
N PHE A 25 6.32 -9.09 7.01
CA PHE A 25 6.80 -7.74 6.71
C PHE A 25 8.33 -7.65 6.61
N GLU A 26 9.06 -8.38 7.45
CA GLU A 26 10.53 -8.46 7.42
C GLU A 26 11.01 -9.14 6.13
N MET A 27 10.41 -10.29 5.80
CA MET A 27 10.74 -11.06 4.59
C MET A 27 10.38 -10.33 3.29
N MET A 28 9.29 -9.57 3.24
CA MET A 28 8.96 -8.74 2.06
C MET A 28 9.66 -7.37 2.05
N GLY A 29 10.23 -6.94 3.18
CA GLY A 29 10.87 -5.63 3.32
C GLY A 29 12.35 -5.59 2.95
N GLU A 30 13.02 -6.75 2.91
CA GLU A 30 14.47 -6.84 2.67
C GLU A 30 14.86 -7.02 1.19
N ASP A 31 13.97 -7.52 0.32
CA ASP A 31 14.33 -7.80 -1.09
C ASP A 31 14.21 -6.60 -2.05
N ASP A 32 13.50 -5.53 -1.70
CA ASP A 32 13.15 -4.47 -2.67
C ASP A 32 14.18 -3.32 -2.78
N ASN A 33 15.30 -3.40 -2.06
CA ASN A 33 16.24 -2.28 -1.97
C ASN A 33 17.44 -2.36 -2.93
N ASN A 34 17.58 -3.39 -3.78
CA ASN A 34 18.79 -3.54 -4.60
C ASN A 34 18.59 -3.72 -6.12
N ASP A 35 17.38 -3.61 -6.67
CA ASP A 35 17.21 -3.81 -8.13
C ASP A 35 16.26 -2.82 -8.84
N VAL A 36 16.13 -1.59 -8.32
CA VAL A 36 15.37 -0.53 -8.99
C VAL A 36 16.20 0.18 -10.09
N SER A 37 17.45 -0.23 -10.30
CA SER A 37 18.32 0.32 -11.36
C SER A 37 18.23 -0.42 -12.69
N HIS A 38 17.54 -1.57 -12.76
CA HIS A 38 17.45 -2.39 -13.98
C HIS A 38 16.12 -2.22 -14.74
N PHE A 39 15.35 -1.16 -14.49
CA PHE A 39 14.12 -0.86 -15.23
C PHE A 39 14.40 -0.04 -16.50
N GLY A 40 15.32 -0.53 -17.33
CA GLY A 40 15.69 0.03 -18.62
C GLY A 40 15.68 -1.06 -19.69
N GLY A 41 14.51 -1.60 -20.01
CA GLY A 41 14.40 -2.65 -21.03
C GLY A 41 13.06 -3.38 -21.08
N TYR A 42 11.94 -2.66 -21.10
CA TYR A 42 10.61 -3.28 -21.27
C TYR A 42 10.18 -3.39 -22.74
N GLU A 43 11.12 -3.39 -23.69
CA GLU A 43 10.84 -3.57 -25.12
C GLU A 43 11.19 -4.97 -25.67
N ASP A 44 11.75 -5.88 -24.86
CA ASP A 44 12.25 -7.18 -25.38
C ASP A 44 11.72 -8.44 -24.65
N VAL A 45 10.69 -8.31 -23.81
CA VAL A 45 10.09 -9.48 -23.12
C VAL A 45 8.95 -10.11 -23.93
N GLU A 46 8.29 -9.36 -24.83
CA GLU A 46 7.26 -9.90 -25.71
C GLU A 46 7.82 -10.80 -26.83
N ALA A 47 9.14 -10.77 -27.09
CA ALA A 47 9.79 -11.64 -28.07
C ALA A 47 10.12 -13.04 -27.50
N ALA A 48 10.26 -13.17 -26.18
CA ALA A 48 10.63 -14.43 -25.53
C ALA A 48 9.43 -15.34 -25.19
N ASP A 49 8.21 -14.81 -25.15
CA ASP A 49 7.02 -15.53 -24.67
C ASP A 49 6.12 -16.07 -25.81
N ARG A 50 6.75 -16.58 -26.88
CA ARG A 50 6.05 -17.39 -27.92
C ARG A 50 6.10 -18.90 -27.63
N GLY A 51 6.46 -19.28 -26.40
CA GLY A 51 6.70 -20.66 -26.00
C GLY A 51 5.84 -21.12 -24.83
N GLY A 52 4.55 -21.37 -25.07
CA GLY A 52 3.75 -22.31 -24.26
C GLY A 52 3.40 -21.87 -22.83
N GLY A 53 2.48 -20.91 -22.71
CA GLY A 53 1.88 -20.45 -21.45
C GLY A 53 0.96 -21.45 -20.72
N ASP A 54 1.14 -22.76 -20.91
CA ASP A 54 0.33 -23.82 -20.26
C ASP A 54 1.09 -24.57 -19.14
N SER A 55 2.38 -24.30 -18.92
CA SER A 55 3.22 -25.16 -18.07
C SER A 55 2.93 -25.12 -16.57
N TRP A 56 2.52 -23.98 -16.01
CA TRP A 56 2.45 -23.84 -14.55
C TRP A 56 1.18 -24.45 -13.95
N ALA A 57 0.03 -24.23 -14.59
CA ALA A 57 -1.23 -24.83 -14.14
C ALA A 57 -1.21 -26.35 -14.28
N ASP A 58 -0.59 -26.86 -15.33
CA ASP A 58 -0.40 -28.30 -15.54
C ASP A 58 0.59 -28.93 -14.54
N ASP A 59 1.65 -28.21 -14.14
CA ASP A 59 2.55 -28.69 -13.09
C ASP A 59 1.86 -28.78 -11.73
N ILE A 60 1.00 -27.81 -11.38
CA ILE A 60 0.19 -27.87 -10.16
C ILE A 60 -0.79 -29.05 -10.22
N ALA A 61 -1.50 -29.22 -11.34
CA ALA A 61 -2.43 -30.33 -11.53
C ALA A 61 -1.71 -31.68 -11.41
N ARG A 62 -0.53 -31.81 -12.03
CA ARG A 62 0.32 -33.00 -11.98
C ARG A 62 0.81 -33.30 -10.56
N GLU A 63 1.20 -32.29 -9.79
CA GLU A 63 1.65 -32.47 -8.41
C GLU A 63 0.50 -32.88 -7.47
N VAL A 64 -0.69 -32.30 -7.65
CA VAL A 64 -1.89 -32.69 -6.88
C VAL A 64 -2.28 -34.13 -7.18
N ASP A 65 -2.20 -34.55 -8.45
CA ASP A 65 -2.47 -35.93 -8.86
C ASP A 65 -1.41 -36.90 -8.33
N ALA A 66 -0.14 -36.51 -8.32
CA ALA A 66 0.93 -37.28 -7.70
C ALA A 66 0.70 -37.46 -6.19
N ARG A 67 0.24 -36.43 -5.48
CA ARG A 67 -0.13 -36.51 -4.06
C ARG A 67 -1.35 -37.39 -3.80
N ARG A 68 -2.33 -37.40 -4.71
CA ARG A 68 -3.50 -38.30 -4.63
C ARG A 68 -3.14 -39.76 -4.86
N ARG A 69 -2.20 -40.04 -5.78
CA ARG A 69 -1.75 -41.41 -6.10
C ARG A 69 -0.74 -41.95 -5.07
N GLY A 70 0.10 -41.09 -4.50
CA GLY A 70 1.15 -41.43 -3.53
C GLY A 70 0.72 -41.28 -2.08
N GLY A 71 -0.37 -41.96 -1.68
CA GLY A 71 -1.02 -41.83 -0.37
C GLY A 71 -0.08 -41.57 0.83
N ASN A 72 -0.38 -40.50 1.56
CA ASN A 72 0.11 -40.19 2.91
C ASN A 72 1.58 -40.58 3.19
N LEU A 73 2.51 -39.90 2.52
CA LEU A 73 3.88 -39.77 3.06
C LEU A 73 3.82 -38.85 4.29
N ASN A 74 3.72 -39.54 5.43
CA ASN A 74 3.62 -39.02 6.78
C ASN A 74 4.65 -37.90 7.02
N MET A 75 4.17 -36.69 7.30
CA MET A 75 4.99 -35.48 7.54
C MET A 75 6.03 -35.69 8.65
N SER A 76 5.82 -36.68 9.51
CA SER A 76 6.75 -37.17 10.52
C SER A 76 8.07 -37.72 9.96
N LYS A 77 8.10 -38.30 8.75
CA LYS A 77 9.33 -38.80 8.12
C LYS A 77 10.20 -37.65 7.59
N LEU A 78 9.57 -36.59 7.09
CA LEU A 78 10.24 -35.39 6.58
C LEU A 78 10.83 -34.57 7.75
N MET A 79 10.12 -34.49 8.89
CA MET A 79 10.65 -33.93 10.14
C MET A 79 11.80 -34.77 10.73
N ALA A 80 11.73 -36.10 10.66
CA ALA A 80 12.80 -36.97 11.15
C ALA A 80 14.09 -36.89 10.33
N GLU A 81 13.99 -36.53 9.05
CA GLU A 81 15.14 -36.35 8.15
C GLU A 81 15.78 -34.95 8.32
N ALA A 82 14.96 -33.91 8.52
CA ALA A 82 15.44 -32.57 8.83
C ALA A 82 16.18 -32.48 10.19
N ALA A 83 15.79 -33.29 11.18
CA ALA A 83 16.51 -33.36 12.45
C ALA A 83 17.91 -34.01 12.33
N ARG A 84 18.15 -34.81 11.28
CA ARG A 84 19.46 -35.46 11.06
C ARG A 84 20.46 -34.56 10.33
N SER A 85 20.00 -33.63 9.49
CA SER A 85 20.90 -32.70 8.78
C SER A 85 21.45 -31.60 9.67
N VAL A 86 20.73 -31.18 10.71
CA VAL A 86 21.16 -30.10 11.62
C VAL A 86 22.27 -30.53 12.59
N SER A 87 22.42 -31.84 12.86
CA SER A 87 23.45 -32.33 13.81
C SER A 87 24.84 -32.53 13.18
N ALA A 88 25.00 -32.36 11.87
CA ALA A 88 26.25 -32.68 11.15
C ALA A 88 27.14 -31.47 10.80
N GLN A 89 26.71 -30.23 11.12
CA GLN A 89 27.49 -29.02 10.86
C GLN A 89 27.64 -28.17 12.11
N GLN A 90 28.58 -28.55 12.98
CA GLN A 90 29.27 -27.60 13.85
C GLN A 90 30.76 -27.59 13.49
N PRO A 91 31.26 -26.53 12.82
CA PRO A 91 32.64 -26.13 12.92
C PRO A 91 32.84 -25.20 14.13
N SER A 92 33.76 -25.62 14.99
CA SER A 92 34.42 -24.87 16.06
C SER A 92 35.38 -23.79 15.54
N VAL A 93 35.79 -22.89 16.45
CA VAL A 93 36.90 -21.89 16.43
C VAL A 93 36.63 -20.60 15.64
N SER A 94 37.06 -19.39 16.02
CA SER A 94 37.98 -18.82 17.05
C SER A 94 37.68 -17.30 17.12
N ASP A 95 37.56 -16.70 18.30
CA ASP A 95 38.57 -15.89 19.02
C ASP A 95 39.27 -14.76 18.22
N GLY A 96 39.24 -13.55 18.82
CA GLY A 96 40.13 -12.42 18.50
C GLY A 96 39.61 -11.34 17.56
N SER A 97 39.25 -10.15 18.09
CA SER A 97 40.20 -9.03 18.13
C SER A 97 39.51 -7.70 18.50
N ARG A 98 40.05 -7.09 19.56
CA ARG A 98 39.79 -5.73 20.02
C ARG A 98 40.48 -4.73 19.10
N HIS A 99 39.79 -3.69 18.64
CA HIS A 99 40.44 -2.41 18.38
C HIS A 99 39.63 -1.23 18.91
N LYS A 100 40.38 -0.32 19.52
CA LYS A 100 40.03 0.81 20.37
C LYS A 100 40.71 2.03 19.73
N SER A 101 39.93 3.05 19.36
CA SER A 101 40.35 4.44 19.11
C SER A 101 39.06 5.28 19.17
N ALA A 102 38.73 6.14 20.15
CA ALA A 102 39.41 7.28 20.77
C ALA A 102 39.55 8.52 19.86
N SER A 103 39.03 9.65 20.37
CA SER A 103 39.30 11.05 19.99
C SER A 103 38.60 11.56 18.71
N GLY A 104 37.93 12.72 18.67
CA GLY A 104 37.81 13.80 19.66
C GLY A 104 37.15 15.05 19.05
N GLY A 105 36.72 15.97 19.93
CA GLY A 105 36.61 17.44 19.77
C GLY A 105 35.72 18.01 18.64
N GLY A 106 34.88 19.02 18.85
CA GLY A 106 34.70 19.94 19.96
C GLY A 106 33.48 20.87 19.72
N PRO A 107 33.31 21.92 20.55
CA PRO A 107 32.08 22.70 20.64
C PRO A 107 32.17 24.03 19.88
N GLN A 108 31.06 24.51 19.30
CA GLN A 108 30.86 25.95 19.05
C GLN A 108 29.41 26.39 19.29
N LYS A 109 29.34 27.58 19.89
CA LYS A 109 28.22 28.30 20.51
C LYS A 109 27.79 29.46 19.55
N PRO A 110 26.96 30.46 19.92
CA PRO A 110 25.82 30.93 19.13
C PRO A 110 26.00 32.38 18.60
N ALA A 111 25.08 32.89 17.78
CA ALA A 111 24.66 34.31 17.75
C ALA A 111 23.67 34.63 16.61
N GLY A 112 22.77 35.59 16.88
CA GLY A 112 21.96 36.32 15.90
C GLY A 112 20.49 35.92 15.94
N GLY A 113 19.52 36.68 16.47
CA GLY A 113 19.45 38.13 16.65
C GLY A 113 18.67 38.76 15.50
N ALA A 114 17.34 38.79 15.60
CA ALA A 114 16.50 39.69 14.83
C ALA A 114 15.17 39.94 15.56
N THR A 115 15.09 41.14 16.12
CA THR A 115 13.91 41.80 16.68
C THR A 115 13.07 42.45 15.57
N GLY A 116 11.75 42.32 15.65
CA GLY A 116 10.76 43.17 14.96
C GLY A 116 9.42 43.02 15.68
N ALA A 117 9.05 43.95 16.57
CA ALA A 117 8.21 45.12 16.28
C ALA A 117 6.84 44.69 15.73
N ALA A 118 5.88 44.41 16.62
CA ALA A 118 4.91 45.38 17.14
C ALA A 118 3.87 45.76 16.09
N ASP A 119 2.72 45.10 16.11
CA ASP A 119 1.50 45.74 15.64
C ASP A 119 0.21 45.16 16.25
N SER A 120 -0.58 46.08 16.80
CA SER A 120 -2.04 46.11 16.73
C SER A 120 -2.87 45.07 17.53
N SER A 121 -2.96 45.33 18.85
CA SER A 121 -4.05 44.81 19.70
C SER A 121 -5.31 45.68 19.53
N SER A 122 -6.28 45.21 18.74
CA SER A 122 -7.65 45.74 18.78
C SER A 122 -8.59 44.75 19.47
N SER A 123 -9.14 45.22 20.59
CA SER A 123 -10.03 44.52 21.48
C SER A 123 -11.42 44.41 20.85
N SER A 124 -11.82 43.21 20.44
CA SER A 124 -13.23 42.92 20.14
C SER A 124 -13.68 41.69 20.92
N ALA A 125 -14.28 41.94 22.08
CA ALA A 125 -14.93 40.95 22.91
C ALA A 125 -16.13 40.36 22.17
N ARG A 126 -15.92 39.24 21.49
CA ARG A 126 -16.98 38.45 20.89
C ARG A 126 -17.16 37.19 21.74
N ALA A 127 -18.34 37.09 22.36
CA ALA A 127 -18.75 35.97 23.20
C ALA A 127 -18.41 34.64 22.53
N ALA A 128 -17.57 33.84 23.20
CA ALA A 128 -17.20 32.51 22.73
C ALA A 128 -18.43 31.60 22.72
N PRO A 129 -18.81 31.00 21.57
CA PRO A 129 -19.81 29.95 21.58
C PRO A 129 -19.26 28.76 22.37
N ALA A 130 -20.01 28.30 23.36
CA ALA A 130 -19.70 27.11 24.13
C ALA A 130 -19.47 25.93 23.16
N VAL A 131 -18.20 25.60 22.93
CA VAL A 131 -17.79 24.47 22.10
C VAL A 131 -18.21 23.23 22.86
N ARG A 132 -19.35 22.65 22.45
CA ARG A 132 -19.76 21.31 22.88
C ARG A 132 -18.62 20.37 22.51
N ALA A 133 -17.93 19.85 23.52
CA ALA A 133 -16.92 18.83 23.35
C ALA A 133 -17.55 17.67 22.57
N ALA A 134 -17.06 17.44 21.35
CA ALA A 134 -17.47 16.29 20.57
C ALA A 134 -17.16 15.02 21.38
N PRO A 135 -18.05 14.01 21.34
CA PRO A 135 -17.79 12.75 22.02
C PRO A 135 -16.46 12.19 21.51
N ALA A 136 -15.60 11.75 22.43
CA ALA A 136 -14.35 11.09 22.10
C ALA A 136 -14.67 9.83 21.31
N VAL A 137 -14.46 9.88 19.99
CA VAL A 137 -14.59 8.72 19.11
C VAL A 137 -13.42 7.80 19.42
N ASP A 138 -13.72 6.53 19.66
CA ASP A 138 -12.71 5.50 19.87
C ASP A 138 -11.78 5.44 18.63
N PRO A 139 -10.45 5.62 18.79
CA PRO A 139 -9.52 5.59 17.67
C PRO A 139 -9.54 4.26 16.90
N GLU A 140 -9.83 3.14 17.57
CA GLU A 140 -9.90 1.82 16.94
C GLU A 140 -11.10 1.74 15.99
N ALA A 141 -12.28 2.21 16.43
CA ALA A 141 -13.47 2.26 15.59
C ALA A 141 -13.29 3.19 14.38
N ALA A 142 -12.59 4.31 14.55
CA ALA A 142 -12.28 5.23 13.46
C ALA A 142 -11.34 4.60 12.42
N GLU A 143 -10.37 3.80 12.85
CA GLU A 143 -9.50 3.05 11.95
C GLU A 143 -10.24 1.93 11.21
N GLU A 144 -11.10 1.18 11.90
CA GLU A 144 -11.91 0.13 11.28
C GLU A 144 -12.84 0.71 10.20
N GLU A 145 -13.53 1.82 10.49
CA GLU A 145 -14.39 2.50 9.51
C GLU A 145 -13.58 2.94 8.28
N ARG A 146 -12.38 3.46 8.50
CA ARG A 146 -11.47 3.89 7.45
C ARG A 146 -11.05 2.74 6.54
N LEU A 147 -10.65 1.61 7.11
CA LEU A 147 -10.27 0.41 6.37
C LEU A 147 -11.47 -0.16 5.61
N ALA A 148 -12.64 -0.24 6.24
CA ALA A 148 -13.88 -0.68 5.61
C ALA A 148 -14.27 0.22 4.42
N ALA A 149 -14.12 1.54 4.55
CA ALA A 149 -14.37 2.48 3.45
C ALA A 149 -13.40 2.25 2.27
N ARG A 150 -12.10 2.05 2.52
CA ARG A 150 -11.15 1.72 1.45
C ARG A 150 -11.47 0.39 0.78
N ALA A 151 -11.83 -0.63 1.55
CA ALA A 151 -12.22 -1.93 1.00
C ALA A 151 -13.44 -1.82 0.07
N ARG A 152 -14.43 -0.98 0.42
CA ARG A 152 -15.57 -0.69 -0.45
C ARG A 152 -15.13 0.02 -1.74
N ASP A 153 -14.26 1.02 -1.63
CA ASP A 153 -13.75 1.75 -2.79
C ASP A 153 -12.97 0.81 -3.73
N GLU A 154 -12.14 -0.08 -3.19
CA GLU A 154 -11.39 -1.09 -3.96
C GLU A 154 -12.31 -2.13 -4.61
N ALA A 155 -13.36 -2.55 -3.90
CA ALA A 155 -14.36 -3.47 -4.47
C ALA A 155 -15.11 -2.81 -5.65
N ARG A 156 -15.44 -1.53 -5.56
CA ARG A 156 -16.04 -0.78 -6.69
C ARG A 156 -15.06 -0.68 -7.86
N TRP A 157 -13.78 -0.42 -7.58
CA TRP A 157 -12.73 -0.38 -8.60
C TRP A 157 -12.58 -1.73 -9.31
N SER A 158 -12.44 -2.81 -8.55
CA SER A 158 -12.30 -4.17 -9.07
C SER A 158 -13.51 -4.57 -9.91
N LYS A 159 -14.72 -4.17 -9.50
CA LYS A 159 -15.93 -4.40 -10.29
C LYS A 159 -15.92 -3.64 -11.62
N LEU A 160 -15.47 -2.39 -11.63
CA LEU A 160 -15.29 -1.64 -12.88
C LEU A 160 -14.30 -2.35 -13.80
N GLU A 161 -13.13 -2.75 -13.29
CA GLU A 161 -12.11 -3.44 -14.10
C GLU A 161 -12.62 -4.79 -14.64
N ALA A 162 -13.33 -5.56 -13.83
CA ALA A 162 -13.96 -6.80 -14.28
C ALA A 162 -15.00 -6.57 -15.39
N ASN A 163 -15.83 -5.52 -15.26
CA ASN A 163 -16.79 -5.16 -16.29
C ASN A 163 -16.11 -4.73 -17.60
N LEU A 164 -14.99 -4.01 -17.51
CA LEU A 164 -14.21 -3.58 -18.66
C LEU A 164 -13.48 -4.74 -19.33
N ALA A 165 -12.99 -5.72 -18.56
CA ALA A 165 -12.35 -6.92 -19.11
C ALA A 165 -13.36 -7.86 -19.81
N GLN A 166 -14.62 -7.86 -19.38
CA GLN A 166 -15.70 -8.63 -20.01
C GLN A 166 -16.33 -7.91 -21.20
N ALA A 167 -16.08 -6.61 -21.36
CA ALA A 167 -16.56 -5.88 -22.52
C ALA A 167 -15.88 -6.46 -23.77
N PRO A 168 -16.66 -6.91 -24.78
CA PRO A 168 -16.08 -7.36 -26.03
C PRO A 168 -15.21 -6.24 -26.62
N GLU A 169 -14.02 -6.62 -27.09
CA GLU A 169 -13.04 -5.76 -27.77
C GLU A 169 -13.76 -4.68 -28.60
N PRO A 170 -13.33 -3.40 -28.51
CA PRO A 170 -14.00 -2.28 -29.16
C PRO A 170 -13.87 -2.38 -30.68
N SER A 171 -14.66 -3.26 -31.29
CA SER A 171 -15.12 -3.12 -32.67
C SER A 171 -15.77 -1.74 -32.76
N ALA A 172 -15.64 -1.06 -33.92
CA ALA A 172 -16.10 0.31 -34.13
C ALA A 172 -17.60 0.57 -33.77
N ALA A 173 -18.38 -0.48 -33.47
CA ALA A 173 -19.74 -0.42 -32.94
C ALA A 173 -19.85 -0.26 -31.41
N THR A 174 -18.76 -0.42 -30.63
CA THR A 174 -18.73 -0.29 -29.16
C THR A 174 -18.59 1.17 -28.70
N ALA A 175 -19.07 2.12 -29.50
CA ALA A 175 -19.23 3.54 -29.12
C ALA A 175 -20.30 3.76 -28.01
N GLY A 176 -20.74 2.69 -27.33
CA GLY A 176 -21.91 2.68 -26.45
C GLY A 176 -21.66 2.33 -24.98
N LEU A 177 -20.46 1.90 -24.58
CA LEU A 177 -20.19 1.68 -23.14
C LEU A 177 -19.96 2.98 -22.37
N GLY A 178 -19.63 4.04 -23.10
CA GLY A 178 -19.72 5.42 -22.69
C GLY A 178 -19.64 5.66 -21.19
N LEU A 179 -18.44 5.54 -20.64
CA LEU A 179 -18.18 5.67 -19.22
C LEU A 179 -18.51 7.09 -18.77
N ARG A 180 -19.51 7.21 -17.91
CA ARG A 180 -19.98 8.49 -17.36
C ARG A 180 -19.27 8.83 -16.07
N GLU A 181 -19.41 10.07 -15.63
CA GLU A 181 -18.87 10.47 -14.32
C GLU A 181 -19.46 9.62 -13.19
N ALA A 182 -20.73 9.22 -13.28
CA ALA A 182 -21.38 8.40 -12.26
C ALA A 182 -20.91 6.94 -12.19
N ASP A 183 -20.34 6.41 -13.28
CA ASP A 183 -19.89 5.03 -13.36
C ASP A 183 -18.49 4.84 -12.77
N LEU A 184 -17.75 5.93 -12.64
CA LEU A 184 -16.40 5.91 -12.09
C LEU A 184 -16.44 5.71 -10.57
N PRO A 185 -15.66 4.76 -10.03
CA PRO A 185 -15.57 4.45 -8.61
C PRO A 185 -14.74 5.52 -7.89
N TRP A 186 -15.31 6.73 -7.77
CA TRP A 186 -14.65 7.83 -7.07
C TRP A 186 -14.34 7.44 -5.62
N PRO A 187 -13.18 7.91 -5.11
CA PRO A 187 -12.81 7.64 -3.72
C PRO A 187 -13.76 8.40 -2.77
N SER A 188 -14.14 7.76 -1.68
CA SER A 188 -15.16 8.25 -0.73
C SER A 188 -14.60 8.99 0.49
N GLY A 189 -13.31 9.31 0.45
CA GLY A 189 -12.64 10.07 1.51
C GLY A 189 -12.98 11.56 1.49
N PRO A 190 -12.59 12.27 2.56
CA PRO A 190 -12.74 13.71 2.65
C PRO A 190 -11.83 14.43 1.64
N ALA A 191 -12.10 15.71 1.37
CA ALA A 191 -11.44 16.47 0.31
C ALA A 191 -9.92 16.68 0.54
N ASP A 192 -9.49 16.68 1.79
CA ASP A 192 -8.08 16.74 2.20
C ASP A 192 -7.38 15.38 2.08
N ASN A 193 -8.12 14.28 2.19
CA ASN A 193 -7.59 12.93 2.16
C ASN A 193 -8.53 11.97 1.40
N PRO A 194 -8.60 12.07 0.06
CA PRO A 194 -9.60 11.37 -0.73
C PRO A 194 -9.49 9.84 -0.59
N LEU A 195 -8.27 9.32 -0.43
CA LEU A 195 -8.02 7.88 -0.27
C LEU A 195 -8.07 7.39 1.19
N ARG A 196 -8.46 8.27 2.13
CA ARG A 196 -8.52 7.97 3.57
C ARG A 196 -7.23 7.38 4.11
N ILE A 197 -6.07 7.84 3.62
CA ILE A 197 -4.74 7.36 3.98
C ILE A 197 -4.40 7.74 5.43
N ASP A 198 -3.69 6.88 6.15
CA ASP A 198 -3.31 7.17 7.54
C ASP A 198 -2.09 8.10 7.58
N PRO A 199 -2.19 9.38 7.99
CA PRO A 199 -1.00 10.19 8.15
C PRO A 199 -0.12 9.73 9.33
N GLY A 200 -0.68 9.06 10.33
CA GLY A 200 0.04 8.53 11.49
C GLY A 200 0.62 7.13 11.27
N GLY A 201 0.31 6.50 10.12
CA GLY A 201 0.82 5.19 9.76
C GLY A 201 2.31 5.19 9.43
N HIS A 202 2.88 4.00 9.24
CA HIS A 202 4.29 3.87 8.89
C HIS A 202 4.63 4.61 7.58
N PRO A 203 5.63 5.52 7.54
CA PRO A 203 5.88 6.40 6.39
C PRO A 203 6.09 5.69 5.05
N LYS A 204 6.65 4.47 5.07
CA LYS A 204 6.79 3.65 3.85
C LYS A 204 5.43 3.17 3.31
N VAL A 205 4.55 2.70 4.19
CA VAL A 205 3.21 2.20 3.82
C VAL A 205 2.37 3.34 3.28
N VAL A 206 2.42 4.49 3.96
CA VAL A 206 1.70 5.70 3.55
C VAL A 206 2.17 6.19 2.18
N ARG A 207 3.48 6.26 1.96
CA ARG A 207 4.05 6.61 0.64
C ARG A 207 3.66 5.61 -0.44
N SER A 208 3.69 4.32 -0.15
CA SER A 208 3.26 3.27 -1.09
C SER A 208 1.79 3.45 -1.49
N GLN A 209 0.89 3.68 -0.53
CA GLN A 209 -0.52 3.93 -0.78
C GLN A 209 -0.76 5.21 -1.61
N LEU A 210 -0.05 6.30 -1.30
CA LEU A 210 -0.12 7.54 -2.08
C LEU A 210 0.36 7.34 -3.51
N ARG A 211 1.46 6.60 -3.72
CA ARG A 211 1.98 6.28 -5.05
C ARG A 211 1.01 5.42 -5.86
N ALA A 212 0.44 4.38 -5.26
CA ALA A 212 -0.58 3.55 -5.91
C ALA A 212 -1.79 4.40 -6.32
N GLY A 213 -2.24 5.29 -5.44
CA GLY A 213 -3.29 6.27 -5.73
C GLY A 213 -2.95 7.20 -6.88
N LEU A 214 -1.72 7.75 -6.89
CA LEU A 214 -1.23 8.62 -7.96
C LEU A 214 -1.18 7.90 -9.29
N LEU A 215 -0.66 6.68 -9.35
CA LEU A 215 -0.60 5.89 -10.59
C LEU A 215 -2.00 5.62 -11.14
N ARG A 216 -2.96 5.30 -10.27
CA ARG A 216 -4.35 5.04 -10.63
C ARG A 216 -5.07 6.28 -11.13
N TRP A 217 -4.86 7.43 -10.48
CA TRP A 217 -5.57 8.68 -10.75
C TRP A 217 -4.70 9.74 -11.45
N HIS A 218 -3.58 9.35 -12.09
CA HIS A 218 -2.77 10.29 -12.86
C HIS A 218 -3.52 10.68 -14.13
N PRO A 219 -3.64 11.98 -14.50
CA PRO A 219 -4.45 12.40 -15.63
C PRO A 219 -4.04 11.72 -16.95
N ASP A 220 -2.74 11.64 -17.23
CA ASP A 220 -2.23 10.98 -18.45
C ASP A 220 -2.48 9.47 -18.47
N LYS A 221 -2.25 8.76 -17.34
CA LYS A 221 -2.48 7.31 -17.28
C LYS A 221 -3.96 6.96 -17.31
N PHE A 222 -4.78 7.79 -16.69
CA PHE A 222 -6.22 7.68 -16.73
C PHE A 222 -6.75 7.91 -18.15
N GLU A 223 -6.27 8.95 -18.85
CA GLU A 223 -6.65 9.23 -20.23
C GLU A 223 -6.16 8.14 -21.20
N GLN A 224 -4.97 7.58 -20.99
CA GLN A 224 -4.48 6.43 -21.77
C GLN A 224 -5.37 5.19 -21.60
N ARG A 225 -5.78 4.86 -20.37
CA ARG A 225 -6.61 3.67 -20.07
C ARG A 225 -8.08 3.85 -20.43
N PHE A 226 -8.67 4.98 -20.04
CA PHE A 226 -10.12 5.21 -20.14
C PHE A 226 -10.51 6.19 -21.24
N GLY A 227 -9.58 6.90 -21.87
CA GLY A 227 -9.89 7.99 -22.79
C GLY A 227 -10.74 7.58 -24.01
N ARG A 228 -10.62 6.32 -24.46
CA ARG A 228 -11.47 5.75 -25.52
C ARG A 228 -12.87 5.34 -25.04
N LEU A 229 -13.02 5.14 -23.74
CA LEU A 229 -14.27 4.71 -23.09
C LEU A 229 -15.11 5.90 -22.63
N LEU A 230 -14.49 7.07 -22.42
CA LEU A 230 -15.20 8.29 -22.01
C LEU A 230 -16.11 8.78 -23.16
N VAL A 231 -17.35 9.12 -22.83
CA VAL A 231 -18.26 9.75 -23.80
C VAL A 231 -17.83 11.19 -24.00
N ASP A 232 -17.62 11.56 -25.25
CA ASP A 232 -17.78 12.95 -25.66
C ASP A 232 -19.27 13.25 -25.64
N GLY A 233 -19.77 13.70 -24.49
CA GLY A 233 -21.16 14.15 -24.38
C GLY A 233 -21.47 15.21 -25.44
N PRO A 234 -22.73 15.64 -25.60
CA PRO A 234 -23.14 16.56 -26.69
C PRO A 234 -22.35 17.88 -26.76
N GLU A 235 -21.57 18.22 -25.73
CA GLU A 235 -20.70 19.39 -25.66
C GLU A 235 -19.26 19.06 -25.17
N GLY A 236 -18.86 17.78 -25.10
CA GLY A 236 -17.55 17.37 -24.55
C GLY A 236 -17.33 17.67 -23.05
N LYS A 237 -18.36 18.20 -22.37
CA LYS A 237 -18.29 18.65 -20.96
C LYS A 237 -18.02 17.51 -19.98
N GLU A 238 -18.55 16.31 -20.24
CA GLU A 238 -18.41 15.18 -19.32
C GLU A 238 -16.97 14.67 -19.25
N ARG A 239 -16.33 14.44 -20.41
CA ARG A 239 -14.91 14.11 -20.50
C ARG A 239 -14.04 15.15 -19.79
N ALA A 240 -14.30 16.44 -20.03
CA ALA A 240 -13.58 17.53 -19.37
C ALA A 240 -13.81 17.57 -17.86
N SER A 241 -15.04 17.31 -17.38
CA SER A 241 -15.39 17.21 -15.97
C SER A 241 -14.61 16.09 -15.28
N ILE A 242 -14.63 14.89 -15.86
CA ILE A 242 -13.93 13.71 -15.36
C ILE A 242 -12.43 13.98 -15.26
N LEU A 243 -11.80 14.44 -16.35
CA LEU A 243 -10.36 14.73 -16.35
C LEU A 243 -10.00 15.88 -15.38
N GLY A 244 -10.88 16.87 -15.23
CA GLY A 244 -10.74 17.94 -14.24
C GLY A 244 -10.73 17.40 -12.80
N ARG A 245 -11.64 16.47 -12.49
CA ARG A 245 -11.72 15.80 -11.19
C ARG A 245 -10.52 14.89 -10.93
N VAL A 246 -10.10 14.10 -11.93
CA VAL A 246 -8.89 13.26 -11.85
C VAL A 246 -7.65 14.13 -11.59
N LYS A 247 -7.50 15.26 -12.29
CA LYS A 247 -6.41 16.21 -12.06
C LYS A 247 -6.44 16.79 -10.64
N ALA A 248 -7.62 17.13 -10.12
CA ALA A 248 -7.77 17.62 -8.75
C ALA A 248 -7.34 16.57 -7.73
N LEU A 249 -7.75 15.31 -7.91
CA LEU A 249 -7.34 14.18 -7.07
C LEU A 249 -5.81 13.99 -7.11
N ALA A 250 -5.21 13.93 -8.29
CA ALA A 250 -3.76 13.78 -8.44
C ALA A 250 -3.00 14.91 -7.73
N GLN A 251 -3.44 16.16 -7.86
CA GLN A 251 -2.84 17.30 -7.17
C GLN A 251 -2.95 17.18 -5.65
N GLN A 252 -4.09 16.72 -5.13
CA GLN A 252 -4.27 16.49 -3.70
C GLN A 252 -3.33 15.40 -3.19
N LEU A 253 -3.21 14.28 -3.91
CA LEU A 253 -2.30 13.19 -3.54
C LEU A 253 -0.83 13.63 -3.57
N THR A 254 -0.43 14.44 -4.56
CA THR A 254 0.92 15.02 -4.61
C THR A 254 1.20 15.93 -3.42
N ARG A 255 0.23 16.75 -3.00
CA ARG A 255 0.37 17.60 -1.80
C ARG A 255 0.51 16.77 -0.53
N LEU A 256 -0.30 15.71 -0.38
CA LEU A 256 -0.17 14.78 0.75
C LEU A 256 1.21 14.12 0.76
N MET A 257 1.70 13.68 -0.40
CA MET A 257 3.02 13.08 -0.52
C MET A 257 4.15 14.06 -0.19
N ALA A 258 4.03 15.33 -0.57
CA ALA A 258 5.00 16.38 -0.24
C ALA A 258 4.99 16.76 1.24
N ASN A 259 3.85 16.63 1.92
CA ASN A 259 3.70 16.93 3.34
C ASN A 259 4.10 15.75 4.26
N MET A 260 4.52 14.61 3.70
CA MET A 260 4.97 13.48 4.49
C MET A 260 6.34 13.76 5.11
N PRO A 261 6.57 13.41 6.39
CA PRO A 261 7.89 13.53 6.99
C PRO A 261 8.87 12.62 6.24
N SER A 262 9.88 13.22 5.60
CA SER A 262 11.02 12.48 5.05
C SER A 262 11.67 11.73 6.22
N SER A 263 11.66 10.40 6.18
CA SER A 263 12.21 9.55 7.24
C SER A 263 13.76 9.55 7.25
N GLU A 264 14.40 10.65 6.87
CA GLU A 264 15.84 10.76 6.61
C GLU A 264 16.68 11.13 7.85
N ASN A 265 16.15 11.00 9.07
CA ASN A 265 16.91 11.28 10.31
C ASN A 265 16.90 10.10 11.31
N GLY A 266 16.98 8.86 10.84
CA GLY A 266 17.05 7.65 11.68
C GLY A 266 18.29 6.82 11.41
#